data_AF-A0A3B9H7T2-F1
#
_entry.id   AF-A0A3B9H7T2-F1
#
_cell.length_a   1.000
_cell.length_b   1.000
_cell.length_c   1.000
_cell.angle_alpha   90.00
_cell.angle_beta   90.00
_cell.angle_gamma   90.00
#
_symmetry.space_group_name_H-M   'P 1'
#
loop_
_entity.id
_entity.type
_entity.pdbx_description
1 polymer ?
#
loop_
_entity_poly.entity_id
_entity_poly.type
_entity_poly.pdbx_seq_one_letter_code
_entity_poly.pdbx_strand_id
1 'polypeptide(L)' 'KNVEQTEKDAKRLFPKELWNKLHLQIIFYGREYSPARGNQFEVDYITRKIGRKSEIAKMKKSQ' A
#
# COMPACT_ATOMS: atom_id res chain seq x y z
N LYS A 1 4.55 -3.95 -14.22
CA LYS A 1 3.31 -3.27 -13.75
C LYS A 1 3.35 -1.83 -14.27
N ASN A 2 2.28 -1.33 -14.90
CA ASN A 2 2.23 0.03 -15.46
C ASN A 2 1.58 1.00 -14.46
N VAL A 3 2.16 2.19 -14.31
CA VAL A 3 1.64 3.29 -13.49
C VAL A 3 0.31 3.79 -14.03
N GLU A 4 0.16 3.93 -15.35
CA GLU A 4 -1.05 4.45 -16.00
C GLU A 4 -2.28 3.58 -15.70
N GLN A 5 -2.11 2.25 -15.76
CA GLN A 5 -3.18 1.31 -15.41
C GLN A 5 -3.57 1.44 -13.94
N THR A 6 -2.58 1.55 -13.04
CA THR A 6 -2.81 1.68 -11.58
C THR A 6 -3.56 2.97 -11.26
N GLU A 7 -3.20 4.08 -11.90
CA GLU A 7 -3.86 5.37 -11.74
C GLU A 7 -5.30 5.33 -12.26
N LYS A 8 -5.53 4.73 -13.43
CA LYS A 8 -6.86 4.55 -14.00
C LYS A 8 -7.78 3.74 -13.08
N ASP A 9 -7.28 2.66 -12.51
CA ASP A 9 -8.05 1.84 -11.58
C ASP A 9 -8.36 2.58 -10.27
N ALA A 10 -7.39 3.31 -9.71
CA ALA A 10 -7.62 4.10 -8.50
C ALA A 10 -8.66 5.21 -8.72
N LYS A 11 -8.57 5.96 -9.82
CA LYS A 11 -9.54 7.01 -10.17
C LYS A 11 -10.95 6.47 -10.43
N ARG A 12 -11.07 5.22 -10.87
CA ARG A 12 -12.35 4.52 -11.04
C ARG A 12 -12.98 4.11 -9.70
N LEU A 13 -12.17 3.79 -8.70
CA LEU A 13 -12.62 3.30 -7.39
C LEU A 13 -12.96 4.42 -6.40
N PHE A 14 -12.34 5.60 -6.54
CA PHE A 14 -12.48 6.70 -5.57
C PHE A 14 -13.09 7.96 -6.19
N PRO A 15 -14.00 8.66 -5.48
CA PRO A 15 -14.53 9.96 -5.88
C PRO A 15 -13.42 11.01 -6.09
N LYS A 16 -13.62 11.91 -7.06
CA LYS A 16 -12.61 12.88 -7.51
C LYS A 16 -12.20 13.86 -6.42
N GLU A 17 -13.14 14.27 -5.58
CA GLU A 17 -12.93 15.15 -4.45
C GLU A 17 -11.94 14.57 -3.41
N LEU A 18 -11.79 13.24 -3.37
CA LEU A 18 -10.88 12.57 -2.45
C LEU A 18 -9.48 12.33 -3.02
N TRP A 19 -9.26 12.54 -4.33
CA TRP A 19 -8.01 12.13 -4.98
C TRP A 19 -6.76 12.75 -4.34
N ASN A 20 -6.78 14.06 -4.06
CA ASN A 20 -5.63 14.73 -3.44
C ASN A 20 -5.36 14.21 -2.02
N LYS A 21 -6.42 14.04 -1.23
CA LYS A 21 -6.33 13.54 0.15
C LYS A 21 -5.80 12.10 0.17
N LEU A 22 -6.38 11.22 -0.65
CA LEU A 22 -5.97 9.82 -0.76
C LEU A 22 -4.54 9.69 -1.28
N HIS A 23 -4.15 10.50 -2.26
CA HIS A 23 -2.78 10.50 -2.79
C HIS A 23 -1.74 10.75 -1.68
N LEU A 24 -1.94 11.81 -0.89
CA LEU A 24 -1.06 12.12 0.24
C LEU A 24 -1.09 11.02 1.31
N GLN A 25 -2.28 10.49 1.62
CA GLN A 25 -2.41 9.38 2.58
C GLN A 25 -1.63 8.13 2.12
N ILE A 26 -1.68 7.78 0.84
CA ILE A 26 -0.92 6.65 0.28
C ILE A 26 0.58 6.90 0.37
N ILE A 27 1.04 8.13 0.11
CA ILE A 27 2.47 8.50 0.23
C ILE A 27 2.94 8.39 1.68
N PHE A 28 2.22 8.98 2.62
CA PHE A 28 2.59 8.93 4.04
C PHE A 28 2.57 7.49 4.54
N TYR A 29 1.55 6.72 4.16
CA TYR A 29 1.47 5.30 4.49
C TYR A 29 2.69 4.51 4.02
N GLY A 30 3.08 4.67 2.75
CA GLY A 30 4.23 3.97 2.19
C GLY A 30 5.56 4.38 2.83
N ARG A 31 5.67 5.59 3.37
CA ARG A 31 6.89 6.06 4.06
C ARG A 31 6.98 5.56 5.49
N GLU A 32 5.89 5.61 6.24
CA GLU A 32 5.89 5.31 7.67
C GLU A 32 5.66 3.83 7.96
N TYR A 33 4.79 3.15 7.21
CA TYR A 33 4.30 1.82 7.56
C TYR A 33 4.71 0.73 6.56
N SER A 34 4.92 1.06 5.28
CA SER A 34 5.26 0.07 4.25
C SER A 34 6.44 0.51 3.37
N PRO A 35 7.64 0.72 3.96
CA PRO A 35 8.81 1.14 3.21
C PRO A 35 9.26 0.05 2.24
N ALA A 36 9.83 0.45 1.10
CA ALA A 36 10.27 -0.49 0.06
C ALA A 36 11.40 -1.44 0.52
N ARG A 37 12.15 -1.07 1.56
CA ARG A 37 13.20 -1.88 2.19
C ARG A 37 12.98 -1.90 3.70
N GLY A 38 13.19 -3.04 4.35
CA GLY A 38 13.04 -3.18 5.80
C GLY A 38 11.60 -3.04 6.28
N ASN A 39 10.64 -3.53 5.50
CA ASN A 39 9.23 -3.48 5.89
C ASN A 39 8.96 -4.37 7.11
N GLN A 40 8.32 -3.81 8.13
CA GLN A 40 7.97 -4.54 9.34
C GLN A 40 6.49 -4.96 9.27
N PHE A 41 6.24 -6.26 9.38
CA PHE A 41 4.87 -6.80 9.33
C PHE A 41 3.97 -6.28 10.47
N GLU A 42 4.57 -5.91 11.60
CA GLU A 42 3.86 -5.42 12.77
C GLU A 42 3.24 -4.04 12.56
N VAL A 43 3.93 -3.17 11.83
CA VAL A 43 3.48 -1.79 11.57
C VAL A 43 2.62 -1.67 10.32
N ASP A 44 2.82 -2.54 9.32
CA ASP A 44 2.05 -2.55 8.07
C ASP A 44 0.63 -3.15 8.28
N TYR A 45 -0.26 -2.35 8.85
CA TYR A 45 -1.61 -2.79 9.21
C TYR A 45 -2.50 -3.11 7.99
N ILE A 46 -2.27 -2.51 6.82
CA ILE A 46 -3.02 -2.84 5.59
C ILE A 46 -2.61 -4.22 5.09
N THR A 47 -1.30 -4.49 4.95
CA THR A 47 -0.81 -5.79 4.49
C THR A 47 -1.16 -6.88 5.49
N ARG A 48 -1.13 -6.59 6.79
CA ARG A 48 -1.57 -7.53 7.84
C ARG A 48 -3.04 -7.92 7.70
N LYS A 49 -3.91 -6.98 7.32
CA LYS A 49 -5.37 -7.21 7.31
C LYS A 49 -5.88 -7.77 5.99
N ILE A 50 -5.37 -7.29 4.85
CA ILE A 50 -5.89 -7.61 3.50
C ILE A 50 -4.80 -7.99 2.49
N GLY A 51 -3.55 -8.15 2.93
CA GLY A 51 -2.43 -8.48 2.07
C GLY A 51 -2.51 -9.88 1.44
N ARG A 52 -1.76 -10.07 0.36
CA ARG A 52 -1.65 -11.39 -0.30
C ARG A 52 -0.89 -12.37 0.58
N LYS A 53 -1.36 -13.62 0.66
CA LYS A 53 -0.73 -14.69 1.48
C LYS A 53 0.77 -14.85 1.22
N SER A 54 1.20 -14.77 -0.04
CA SER A 54 2.62 -14.89 -0.42
C SER A 54 3.47 -13.73 0.10
N GLU A 55 2.92 -12.52 0.17
CA GLU A 55 3.65 -11.33 0.62
C GLU A 55 3.73 -11.31 2.15
N ILE A 56 2.63 -11.66 2.83
CA ILE A 56 2.60 -11.85 4.29
C ILE A 56 3.65 -12.89 4.72
N ALA A 57 3.75 -14.02 4.00
CA ALA A 57 4.73 -15.06 4.30
C ALA A 57 6.19 -14.58 4.13
N LYS A 58 6.47 -13.73 3.12
CA LYS A 58 7.80 -13.13 2.92
C LYS A 58 8.17 -12.16 4.05
N MET A 59 7.23 -11.32 4.46
CA MET A 59 7.45 -10.35 5.54
C MET A 59 7.70 -11.06 6.88
N LYS A 60 6.94 -12.12 7.19
CA LYS A 60 7.17 -12.94 8.40
C LYS A 60 8.49 -13.72 8.38
N LYS A 61 9.01 -14.09 7.20
CA LYS A 61 10.31 -14.77 7.06
C LYS A 61 11.52 -13.84 7.20
N SER A 62 11.31 -12.53 7.06
CA SER A 62 12.37 -11.52 7.16
C SER A 62 12.46 -10.88 8.55
N GLN A 63 11.68 -11.39 9.51
CA GLN A 63 11.80 -11.11 10.95
C GLN A 63 12.71 -12.14 11.63
#